data_AF-A0A6I0EZZ8-F1
#
_entry.id   AF-A0A6I0EZZ8-F1
#
_cell.length_a   1.000
_cell.length_b   1.000
_cell.length_c   1.000
_cell.angle_alpha   90.00
_cell.angle_beta   90.00
_cell.angle_gamma   90.00
#
_symmetry.space_group_name_H-M   'P 1'
#
loop_
_entity.id
_entity.type
_entity.pdbx_description
1 polymer ?
#
loop_
_entity_poly.entity_id
_entity_poly.type
_entity_poly.pdbx_seq_one_letter_code
_entity_poly.pdbx_strand_id
1 'polypeptide(L)'
;MSIETTWNNIMIRLKETSEDIATVPSNKKEPLWFNCYIENGDLYVQNSTTRTPSTKMSQRRKITKNDFETIYPYYYRWKNGEKHLTQEAKKLSMNTAYIFALIAHFE
;
A
#
# COMPACT_ATOMS: atom_id res chain seq x y z
N MET A 1 7.57 -2.55 -13.29
CA MET A 1 8.96 -2.25 -12.87
C MET A 1 9.53 -3.47 -12.15
N SER A 2 10.76 -3.45 -11.61
CA SER A 2 11.22 -4.49 -10.69
C SER A 2 10.86 -4.13 -9.25
N ILE A 3 10.78 -5.13 -8.35
CA ILE A 3 10.50 -4.92 -6.91
C ILE A 3 11.41 -3.85 -6.31
N GLU A 4 12.72 -3.97 -6.57
CA GLU A 4 13.74 -3.04 -6.06
C GLU A 4 13.52 -1.61 -6.57
N THR A 5 13.20 -1.47 -7.86
CA THR A 5 12.97 -0.15 -8.49
C THR A 5 11.74 0.51 -7.90
N THR A 6 10.63 -0.24 -7.78
CA THR A 6 9.38 0.29 -7.24
C THR A 6 9.52 0.67 -5.77
N TRP A 7 10.15 -0.18 -4.96
CA TRP A 7 10.42 0.12 -3.56
C TRP A 7 11.27 1.39 -3.39
N ASN A 8 12.36 1.50 -4.14
CA ASN A 8 13.23 2.67 -4.08
C ASN A 8 12.51 3.94 -4.55
N ASN A 9 11.67 3.86 -5.59
CA ASN A 9 10.85 4.99 -6.03
C ASN A 9 9.90 5.48 -4.93
N ILE A 10 9.17 4.56 -4.28
CA ILE A 10 8.27 4.87 -3.15
C ILE A 10 9.06 5.57 -2.03
N MET A 11 10.19 5.00 -1.62
CA MET A 11 11.00 5.54 -0.52
C MET A 11 11.55 6.94 -0.85
N ILE A 12 12.04 7.16 -2.07
CA ILE A 12 12.54 8.47 -2.51
C ILE A 12 11.41 9.49 -2.50
N ARG A 13 10.26 9.15 -3.10
CA ARG A 13 9.16 10.12 -3.26
C ARG A 13 8.54 10.51 -1.93
N LEU A 14 8.31 9.53 -1.05
CA LEU A 14 7.71 9.76 0.27
C LEU A 14 8.68 10.38 1.29
N LYS A 15 9.99 10.32 1.03
CA LYS A 15 11.00 11.03 1.83
C LYS A 15 10.96 12.54 1.58
N GLU A 16 10.60 12.96 0.37
CA GLU A 16 10.43 14.37 0.03
C GLU A 16 9.10 14.93 0.54
N THR A 17 8.02 14.16 0.44
CA THR A 17 6.68 14.64 0.80
C THR A 17 5.76 13.47 1.16
N SER A 18 5.02 13.60 2.27
CA SER A 18 3.95 12.66 2.59
C SER A 18 2.79 12.78 1.59
N GLU A 19 2.16 11.68 1.22
CA GLU A 19 1.13 11.67 0.18
C GLU A 19 -0.12 10.91 0.64
N ASP A 20 -1.29 11.46 0.33
CA ASP A 20 -2.56 10.74 0.50
C ASP A 20 -2.84 9.89 -0.73
N ILE A 21 -3.04 8.58 -0.52
CA ILE A 21 -3.25 7.58 -1.56
C ILE A 21 -4.57 6.84 -1.28
N ALA A 22 -5.27 6.48 -2.35
CA ALA A 22 -6.51 5.70 -2.26
C ALA A 22 -6.21 4.20 -2.39
N THR A 23 -6.89 3.39 -1.58
CA THR A 23 -6.85 1.92 -1.71
C THR A 23 -7.44 1.45 -3.04
N VAL A 24 -7.05 0.26 -3.52
CA VAL A 24 -7.52 -0.30 -4.80
C VAL A 24 -8.39 -1.56 -4.60
N PRO A 25 -9.68 -1.42 -4.24
CA PRO A 25 -10.57 -2.57 -4.01
C PRO A 25 -10.98 -3.26 -5.33
N SER A 26 -10.98 -4.60 -5.35
CA SER A 26 -11.40 -5.38 -6.53
C SER A 26 -12.92 -5.54 -6.69
N ASN A 27 -13.71 -5.22 -5.68
CA ASN A 27 -15.14 -5.49 -5.61
C ASN A 27 -16.00 -4.23 -5.84
N LYS A 28 -15.50 -3.25 -6.60
CA LYS A 28 -16.17 -1.97 -6.86
C LYS A 28 -16.59 -1.18 -5.61
N LYS A 29 -16.04 -1.52 -4.45
CA LYS A 29 -16.22 -0.72 -3.24
C LYS A 29 -15.53 0.63 -3.42
N GLU A 30 -16.03 1.62 -2.69
CA GLU A 30 -15.40 2.93 -2.64
C GLU A 30 -13.96 2.80 -2.11
N PRO A 31 -12.96 3.35 -2.83
CA PRO A 31 -11.60 3.49 -2.33
C PRO A 31 -11.56 4.31 -1.03
N LEU A 32 -10.82 3.81 -0.05
CA LEU A 32 -10.52 4.54 1.19
C LEU A 32 -9.14 5.19 1.10
N TRP A 33 -9.04 6.44 1.56
CA TRP A 33 -7.81 7.23 1.59
C TRP A 33 -6.98 6.98 2.85
N PHE A 34 -5.67 6.96 2.68
CA PHE A 34 -4.69 6.87 3.75
C PHE A 34 -3.47 7.73 3.40
N ASN A 35 -2.77 8.23 4.42
CA ASN A 35 -1.55 9.01 4.23
C ASN A 35 -0.32 8.11 4.38
N CYS A 36 0.65 8.28 3.49
CA CYS A 36 1.92 7.58 3.43
C CYS A 36 3.06 8.57 3.70
N TYR A 37 4.04 8.19 4.50
CA TYR A 37 5.18 9.05 4.81
C TYR A 37 6.38 8.23 5.27
N ILE A 38 7.57 8.84 5.16
CA ILE A 38 8.80 8.30 5.75
C ILE A 38 9.06 8.99 7.09
N GLU A 39 9.25 8.19 8.14
CA GLU A 39 9.69 8.66 9.45
C GLU A 39 10.90 7.82 9.89
N ASN A 40 12.01 8.47 10.24
CA ASN A 40 13.25 7.79 10.67
C ASN A 40 13.76 6.72 9.68
N GLY A 41 13.51 6.90 8.38
CA GLY A 41 13.93 5.97 7.34
C GLY A 41 12.97 4.79 7.11
N ASP A 42 11.87 4.74 7.84
CA ASP A 42 10.84 3.70 7.72
C ASP A 42 9.56 4.23 7.06
N LEU A 43 8.93 3.37 6.25
CA LEU A 43 7.65 3.68 5.62
C LEU A 43 6.48 3.41 6.58
N TYR A 44 5.66 4.45 6.79
CA TYR A 44 4.43 4.37 7.56
C TYR A 44 3.21 4.72 6.73
N VAL A 45 2.09 4.10 7.10
CA VAL A 45 0.76 4.45 6.62
C VAL A 45 -0.17 4.74 7.81
N GLN A 46 -1.03 5.74 7.65
CA GLN A 46 -2.02 6.13 8.66
C GLN A 46 -3.30 6.65 8.01
N ASN A 47 -4.32 6.91 8.82
CA ASN A 47 -5.57 7.49 8.30
C ASN A 47 -5.29 8.84 7.63
N SER A 48 -5.90 9.06 6.47
CA SER A 48 -5.90 10.37 5.85
C SER A 48 -6.63 11.37 6.74
N THR A 49 -6.03 12.55 6.92
CA THR A 49 -6.64 13.70 7.60
C THR A 49 -7.18 14.75 6.63
N THR A 50 -6.84 14.65 5.34
CA THR A 50 -7.21 15.64 4.32
C THR A 50 -8.21 15.13 3.28
N ARG A 51 -8.41 13.81 3.20
CA ARG A 51 -9.31 13.16 2.23
C ARG A 51 -10.36 12.28 2.89
N THR A 52 -11.51 12.16 2.23
CA THR A 52 -12.65 11.33 2.65
C THR A 52 -13.19 10.51 1.48
N PRO A 53 -13.65 9.27 1.71
CA PRO A 53 -13.63 8.55 2.98
C PRO A 53 -12.21 8.07 3.36
N SER A 54 -11.85 8.20 4.63
CA SER A 54 -10.54 7.79 5.16
C SER A 54 -10.59 6.36 5.71
N THR A 55 -9.43 5.69 5.75
CA THR A 55 -9.29 4.43 6.47
C THR A 55 -9.58 4.60 7.97
N LYS A 56 -9.82 3.47 8.65
CA LYS A 56 -10.11 3.45 10.10
C LYS A 56 -9.09 2.60 10.85
N MET A 57 -7.81 2.96 10.73
CA MET A 57 -6.73 2.35 11.48
C MET A 57 -6.77 2.84 12.93
N SER A 58 -6.66 1.93 13.90
CA SER A 58 -6.51 2.28 15.31
C SER A 58 -5.14 2.87 15.61
N GLN A 59 -4.12 2.46 14.87
CA GLN A 59 -2.74 2.94 14.95
C GLN A 59 -2.12 2.99 13.56
N ARG A 60 -1.12 3.85 13.37
CA ARG A 60 -0.29 3.85 12.16
C ARG A 60 0.40 2.50 11.99
N ARG A 61 0.64 2.10 10.75
CA ARG A 61 1.26 0.81 10.41
C ARG A 61 2.59 1.05 9.71
N LYS A 62 3.62 0.35 10.17
CA LYS A 62 4.90 0.28 9.47
C LYS A 62 4.78 -0.73 8.32
N ILE A 63 5.31 -0.40 7.16
CA ILE A 63 5.47 -1.31 6.02
C ILE A 63 6.97 -1.53 5.85
N THR A 64 7.42 -2.76 6.08
CA THR A 64 8.83 -3.12 5.87
C THR A 64 9.08 -3.48 4.41
N LYS A 65 10.36 -3.44 3.97
CA LYS A 65 10.75 -3.93 2.65
C LYS A 65 10.36 -5.42 2.47
N ASN A 66 10.49 -6.22 3.53
CA ASN A 66 10.10 -7.62 3.51
C ASN A 66 8.58 -7.82 3.34
N ASP A 67 7.75 -7.00 3.99
CA ASP A 67 6.30 -6.98 3.73
C ASP A 67 6.02 -6.68 2.25
N PHE A 68 6.68 -5.67 1.72
CA PHE A 68 6.51 -5.25 0.33
C PHE A 68 6.89 -6.36 -0.64
N GLU A 69 8.09 -6.93 -0.51
CA GLU A 69 8.59 -8.04 -1.33
C GLU A 69 7.66 -9.25 -1.30
N THR A 70 7.16 -9.60 -0.11
CA THR A 70 6.23 -10.73 0.08
C THR A 70 4.91 -10.51 -0.67
N ILE A 71 4.39 -9.28 -0.67
CA ILE A 71 3.07 -8.95 -1.22
C ILE A 71 3.12 -8.55 -2.69
N TYR A 72 4.24 -8.01 -3.17
CA TYR A 72 4.42 -7.54 -4.55
C TYR A 72 3.97 -8.54 -5.64
N PRO A 73 4.34 -9.84 -5.62
CA PRO A 73 3.87 -10.78 -6.64
C PRO A 73 2.35 -10.99 -6.60
N TYR A 74 1.71 -10.84 -5.44
CA TYR A 74 0.26 -10.95 -5.32
C TYR A 74 -0.48 -9.81 -6.00
N TYR A 75 0.13 -8.61 -6.11
CA TYR A 75 -0.49 -7.47 -6.79
C TYR A 75 -0.74 -7.79 -8.27
N TYR A 76 0.25 -8.31 -8.99
CA TYR A 76 0.06 -8.62 -10.42
C TYR A 76 -0.89 -9.78 -10.65
N ARG A 77 -0.80 -10.83 -9.83
CA ARG A 77 -1.76 -11.94 -9.90
C ARG A 77 -3.19 -11.47 -9.66
N TRP A 78 -3.38 -10.61 -8.66
CA TRP A 78 -4.67 -9.96 -8.36
C TRP A 78 -5.14 -9.06 -9.50
N LYS A 79 -4.25 -8.24 -10.07
CA LYS A 79 -4.53 -7.36 -11.21
C LYS A 79 -4.97 -8.14 -12.46
N ASN A 80 -4.44 -9.36 -12.63
CA ASN A 80 -4.82 -10.28 -13.71
C ASN A 80 -6.15 -11.03 -13.45
N GLY A 81 -6.86 -10.73 -12.36
CA GLY A 81 -8.20 -11.25 -12.09
C GLY A 81 -8.23 -12.60 -11.36
N GLU A 82 -7.10 -13.07 -10.82
CA GLU A 82 -7.06 -14.28 -10.01
C GLU A 82 -7.81 -14.04 -8.68
N LYS A 83 -8.77 -14.94 -8.39
CA LYS A 83 -9.71 -14.80 -7.27
C LYS A 83 -9.05 -15.21 -5.96
N HIS A 84 -9.61 -14.72 -4.84
CA HIS A 84 -9.21 -15.05 -3.45
C HIS A 84 -7.81 -14.62 -2.99
N LEU A 85 -6.97 -14.08 -3.87
CA LEU A 85 -5.60 -13.65 -3.53
C LEU A 85 -5.52 -12.58 -2.45
N THR A 86 -6.48 -11.65 -2.40
CA THR A 86 -6.46 -10.62 -1.35
C THR A 86 -6.66 -11.22 0.04
N GLN A 87 -7.34 -12.38 0.15
CA GLN A 87 -7.49 -13.07 1.43
C GLN A 87 -6.22 -13.83 1.80
N GLU A 88 -5.56 -14.47 0.83
CA GLU A 88 -4.28 -15.15 1.02
C GLU A 88 -3.17 -14.16 1.39
N ALA A 89 -3.01 -13.09 0.61
CA ALA A 89 -2.05 -12.03 0.86
C ALA A 89 -2.26 -11.38 2.24
N LYS A 90 -3.52 -11.17 2.66
CA LYS A 90 -3.83 -10.66 4.01
C LYS A 90 -3.39 -11.59 5.14
N LYS A 91 -3.29 -12.90 4.91
CA LYS A 91 -2.72 -13.84 5.89
C LYS A 91 -1.21 -13.66 6.02
N LEU A 92 -0.55 -13.16 4.98
CA LEU A 92 0.90 -12.89 4.97
C LEU A 92 1.22 -11.51 5.55
N SER A 93 0.44 -10.49 5.20
CA SER A 93 0.61 -9.15 5.79
C SER A 93 -0.72 -8.40 5.86
N MET A 94 -1.02 -7.84 7.03
CA MET A 94 -2.16 -6.94 7.21
C MET A 94 -2.03 -5.64 6.38
N ASN A 95 -0.84 -5.35 5.85
CA ASN A 95 -0.57 -4.18 5.03
C ASN A 95 -0.92 -4.37 3.54
N THR A 96 -1.43 -5.54 3.15
CA THR A 96 -1.71 -5.91 1.75
C THR A 96 -2.44 -4.83 0.95
N ALA A 97 -3.52 -4.26 1.50
CA ALA A 97 -4.32 -3.26 0.78
C ALA A 97 -3.54 -1.96 0.51
N TYR A 98 -2.66 -1.58 1.42
CA TYR A 98 -1.83 -0.38 1.31
C TYR A 98 -0.67 -0.63 0.35
N ILE A 99 -0.05 -1.81 0.40
CA ILE A 99 1.01 -2.20 -0.53
C ILE A 99 0.47 -2.25 -1.96
N PHE A 100 -0.72 -2.81 -2.20
CA PHE A 100 -1.34 -2.81 -3.52
C PHE A 100 -1.59 -1.39 -4.05
N ALA A 101 -2.03 -0.49 -3.18
CA ALA A 101 -2.26 0.90 -3.53
C ALA A 101 -0.96 1.65 -3.84
N LEU A 102 0.10 1.42 -3.05
CA LEU A 102 1.44 1.96 -3.31
C LEU A 102 1.97 1.49 -4.67
N ILE A 103 1.88 0.20 -4.98
CA ILE A 103 2.30 -0.34 -6.28
C ILE A 103 1.47 0.30 -7.40
N ALA A 104 0.15 0.39 -7.26
CA ALA A 104 -0.72 0.97 -8.28
C ALA A 104 -0.52 2.47 -8.51
N HIS A 105 0.00 3.20 -7.52
CA HIS A 105 0.20 4.65 -7.59
C HIS A 105 1.61 5.03 -8.09
N PHE A 106 2.63 4.27 -7.69
CA PHE A 106 4.03 4.55 -8.04
C PHE A 106 4.55 3.75 -9.23
N GLU A 107 3.71 2.90 -9.85
CA GLU A 107 3.98 2.23 -11.12
C GLU A 107 3.07 2.66 -12.27
#